data_AF-A0AAW5WUQ0-F1
#
_entry.id   AF-A0AAW5WUQ0-F1
#
_cell.length_a   1.000
_cell.length_b   1.000
_cell.length_c   1.000
_cell.angle_alpha   90.00
_cell.angle_beta   90.00
_cell.angle_gamma   90.00
#
_symmetry.space_group_name_H-M   'P 1'
#
loop_
_entity.id
_entity.type
_entity.pdbx_description
1 polymer ?
#
loop_
_entity_poly.entity_id
_entity_poly.type
_entity_poly.pdbx_seq_one_letter_code
_entity_poly.pdbx_strand_id
1 'polypeptide(L)'
;MSELKPTSAFKKMYKKVKKNPRWQPIFNGRVPFEHDERSPWDYVVDHFLQDLPLPDYFYEHPITLSNQQKKELKKRLSNIDNLKITGLDLHFDGHNGDHLLLYAKTNQQIIYLVGIGSHSDLF
;
A
#
# COMPACT_ATOMS: atom_id res chain seq x y z
N MET A 1 12.20 4.34 10.95
CA MET A 1 11.82 4.70 9.58
C MET A 1 11.82 3.43 8.77
N SER A 2 10.67 3.06 8.19
CA SER A 2 10.59 1.89 7.32
C SER A 2 11.13 2.18 5.92
N GLU A 3 11.70 1.15 5.31
CA GLU A 3 12.07 1.15 3.90
C GLU A 3 10.87 0.72 3.04
N LEU A 4 10.53 1.51 2.02
CA LEU A 4 9.43 1.22 1.11
C LEU A 4 9.93 0.56 -0.19
N LYS A 5 9.56 -0.71 -0.40
CA LYS A 5 10.01 -1.51 -1.56
C LYS A 5 8.87 -1.90 -2.49
N PRO A 6 8.81 -1.35 -3.73
CA PRO A 6 7.83 -1.79 -4.71
C PRO A 6 8.20 -3.13 -5.34
N THR A 7 7.23 -4.04 -5.42
CA THR A 7 7.33 -5.27 -6.23
C THR A 7 7.26 -4.95 -7.73
N SER A 8 7.69 -5.90 -8.58
CA SER A 8 7.60 -5.74 -10.03
C SER A 8 6.15 -5.67 -10.52
N ALA A 9 5.24 -6.42 -9.87
CA ALA A 9 3.81 -6.37 -10.15
C ALA A 9 3.22 -4.99 -9.80
N PHE A 10 3.51 -4.49 -8.60
CA PHE A 10 3.13 -3.14 -8.18
C PHE A 10 3.59 -2.08 -9.17
N LYS A 11 4.88 -2.08 -9.59
CA LYS A 11 5.40 -1.08 -10.55
C LYS A 11 4.60 -1.05 -11.86
N LYS A 12 4.13 -2.20 -12.35
CA LYS A 12 3.31 -2.29 -13.56
C LYS A 12 1.92 -1.70 -13.33
N MET A 13 1.27 -2.06 -12.23
CA MET A 13 -0.04 -1.53 -11.85
C MET A 13 0.02 -0.02 -11.59
N TYR A 14 1.01 0.45 -10.83
CA TYR A 14 1.24 1.86 -10.52
C TYR A 14 1.32 2.73 -11.78
N LYS A 15 2.05 2.27 -12.81
CA LYS A 15 2.14 2.96 -14.10
C LYS A 15 0.80 3.08 -14.82
N LYS A 16 -0.11 2.10 -14.65
CA LYS A 16 -1.45 2.13 -15.24
C LYS A 16 -2.34 3.12 -14.47
N VAL A 17 -2.40 2.99 -13.15
CA VAL A 17 -3.27 3.84 -12.32
C VAL A 17 -2.86 5.31 -12.36
N LYS A 18 -1.56 5.63 -12.43
CA LYS A 18 -1.10 7.03 -12.60
C LYS A 18 -1.60 7.70 -13.88
N LYS A 19 -1.94 6.93 -14.91
CA LYS A 19 -2.50 7.43 -16.18
C LYS A 19 -4.02 7.46 -16.18
N ASN A 20 -4.67 6.85 -15.19
CA ASN A 20 -6.12 6.78 -15.11
C ASN A 20 -6.68 8.07 -14.47
N PRO A 21 -7.55 8.83 -15.15
CA PRO A 21 -8.16 10.04 -14.59
C PRO A 21 -8.91 9.79 -13.27
N ARG A 22 -9.47 8.60 -13.06
CA ARG A 22 -10.18 8.25 -11.82
C ARG A 22 -9.29 8.28 -10.58
N TRP A 23 -8.00 8.05 -10.77
CA TRP A 23 -7.00 8.05 -9.69
C TRP A 23 -6.40 9.44 -9.41
N GLN A 24 -6.78 10.48 -10.18
CA GLN A 24 -6.26 11.83 -9.98
C GLN A 24 -6.50 12.37 -8.56
N PRO A 25 -7.67 12.17 -7.91
CA PRO A 25 -7.88 12.59 -6.53
C PRO A 25 -6.88 11.95 -5.54
N ILE A 26 -6.45 10.71 -5.80
CA ILE A 26 -5.50 9.99 -4.93
C ILE A 26 -4.09 10.57 -5.01
N PHE A 27 -3.69 11.01 -6.20
CA PHE A 27 -2.33 11.46 -6.46
C PHE A 27 -2.13 12.97 -6.40
N ASN A 28 -3.18 13.73 -6.66
CA ASN A 28 -3.13 15.19 -6.81
C ASN A 28 -4.23 15.91 -6.01
N GLY A 29 -5.17 15.16 -5.42
CA GLY A 29 -6.16 15.71 -4.51
C GLY A 29 -5.58 15.95 -3.12
N ARG A 30 -6.45 16.03 -2.13
CA ARG A 30 -6.07 16.24 -0.72
C ARG A 30 -6.80 15.25 0.16
N VAL A 31 -6.15 14.84 1.23
CA VAL A 31 -6.80 14.11 2.31
C VAL A 31 -7.89 14.96 2.96
N PRO A 32 -8.96 14.37 3.50
CA PRO A 32 -10.06 15.11 4.14
C PRO A 32 -9.74 15.49 5.59
N PHE A 33 -8.47 15.75 5.92
CA PHE A 33 -8.05 16.13 7.26
C PHE A 33 -7.78 17.63 7.32
N GLU A 34 -8.23 18.29 8.40
CA GLU A 34 -8.03 19.72 8.56
C GLU A 34 -6.54 20.07 8.54
N HIS A 35 -6.19 21.10 7.77
CA HIS A 35 -4.83 21.63 7.62
C HIS A 35 -3.80 20.69 7.00
N ASP A 36 -4.22 19.58 6.38
CA ASP A 36 -3.31 18.71 5.61
C ASP A 36 -3.55 18.85 4.12
N GLU A 37 -2.51 19.31 3.42
CA GLU A 37 -2.56 19.62 1.99
C GLU A 37 -1.98 18.48 1.12
N ARG A 38 -1.54 17.37 1.74
CA ARG A 38 -0.96 16.23 1.02
C ARG A 38 -2.03 15.46 0.27
N SER A 39 -1.64 14.86 -0.84
CA SER A 39 -2.48 13.88 -1.52
C SER A 39 -2.67 12.62 -0.65
N PRO A 40 -3.75 11.86 -0.82
CA PRO A 40 -3.91 10.56 -0.15
C PRO A 40 -2.70 9.63 -0.34
N TRP A 41 -2.10 9.63 -1.53
CA TRP A 41 -0.87 8.89 -1.81
C TRP A 41 0.31 9.39 -0.95
N ASP A 42 0.59 10.69 -0.96
CA ASP A 42 1.73 11.25 -0.25
C ASP A 42 1.56 11.11 1.27
N TYR A 43 0.33 11.29 1.77
CA TYR A 43 0.00 11.11 3.17
C TYR A 43 0.33 9.68 3.64
N VAL A 44 -0.11 8.66 2.89
CA VAL A 44 0.15 7.25 3.22
C VAL A 44 1.64 6.92 3.14
N VAL A 45 2.33 7.40 2.09
CA VAL A 45 3.78 7.17 1.93
C VAL A 45 4.56 7.79 3.09
N ASP A 46 4.23 9.02 3.49
CA ASP A 46 4.88 9.67 4.64
C ASP A 46 4.67 8.88 5.93
N HIS A 47 3.45 8.40 6.19
CA HIS A 47 3.16 7.60 7.37
C HIS A 47 3.93 6.28 7.38
N PHE A 48 4.04 5.62 6.22
CA PHE A 48 4.85 4.42 6.07
C PHE A 48 6.32 4.69 6.35
N LEU A 49 6.90 5.76 5.80
CA LEU A 49 8.31 6.10 6.01
C LEU A 49 8.61 6.48 7.47
N GLN A 50 7.65 7.12 8.15
CA GLN A 50 7.78 7.57 9.54
C GLN A 50 7.35 6.54 10.58
N ASP A 51 6.91 5.34 10.16
CA ASP A 51 6.35 4.30 11.04
C ASP A 51 5.15 4.80 11.87
N LEU A 52 4.35 5.70 11.30
CA LEU A 52 3.16 6.25 11.93
C LEU A 52 1.91 5.40 11.61
N PRO A 53 0.96 5.28 12.55
CA PRO A 53 -0.31 4.62 12.28
C PRO A 53 -1.15 5.43 11.28
N LEU A 54 -1.85 4.74 10.38
CA LEU A 54 -2.80 5.40 9.49
C LEU A 54 -4.11 5.71 10.23
N PRO A 55 -4.76 6.85 9.94
CA PRO A 55 -6.11 7.13 10.41
C PRO A 55 -7.15 6.13 9.88
N ASP A 56 -8.22 5.92 10.64
CA ASP A 56 -9.34 5.03 10.29
C ASP A 56 -9.98 5.32 8.92
N TYR A 57 -9.86 6.56 8.44
CA TYR A 57 -10.28 6.95 7.10
C TYR A 57 -9.74 6.01 6.01
N PHE A 58 -8.47 5.58 6.10
CA PHE A 58 -7.88 4.71 5.08
C PHE A 58 -8.35 3.25 5.18
N TYR A 59 -9.13 2.90 6.20
CA TYR A 59 -9.67 1.56 6.41
C TYR A 59 -8.63 0.44 6.22
N GLU A 60 -7.46 0.61 6.86
CA GLU A 60 -6.41 -0.41 6.80
C GLU A 60 -6.87 -1.68 7.51
N HIS A 61 -6.81 -2.83 6.82
CA HIS A 61 -7.16 -4.09 7.44
C HIS A 61 -6.31 -5.27 6.96
N PRO A 62 -6.25 -6.38 7.73
CA PRO A 62 -5.45 -7.54 7.35
C PRO A 62 -6.07 -8.30 6.18
N ILE A 63 -5.22 -8.68 5.22
CA ILE A 63 -5.58 -9.57 4.12
C ILE A 63 -4.70 -10.81 4.04
N THR A 64 -5.23 -11.85 3.40
CA THR A 64 -4.43 -13.03 3.07
C THR A 64 -3.73 -12.82 1.74
N LEU A 65 -2.42 -12.55 1.77
CA LEU A 65 -1.60 -12.55 0.55
C LEU A 65 -1.68 -13.90 -0.17
N SER A 66 -1.68 -13.86 -1.49
CA SER A 66 -1.67 -15.06 -2.32
C SER A 66 -0.39 -15.88 -2.10
N ASN A 67 -0.46 -17.19 -2.37
CA ASN A 67 0.71 -18.06 -2.24
C ASN A 67 1.89 -17.60 -3.11
N GLN A 68 1.61 -17.02 -4.29
CA GLN A 68 2.63 -16.46 -5.16
C GLN A 68 3.28 -15.22 -4.51
N GLN A 69 2.49 -14.27 -4.01
CA GLN A 69 3.00 -13.07 -3.33
C GLN A 69 3.86 -13.45 -2.12
N LYS A 70 3.39 -14.40 -1.29
CA LYS A 70 4.16 -14.91 -0.14
C LYS A 70 5.50 -15.52 -0.58
N LYS A 71 5.51 -16.33 -1.64
CA LYS A 71 6.75 -16.93 -2.17
C LYS A 71 7.72 -15.88 -2.70
N GLU A 72 7.23 -14.89 -3.45
CA GLU A 72 8.06 -13.81 -3.98
C GLU A 72 8.71 -12.97 -2.86
N LEU A 73 7.93 -12.63 -1.82
CA LEU A 73 8.45 -11.88 -0.67
C LEU A 73 9.46 -12.71 0.13
N LYS A 74 9.16 -13.99 0.42
CA LYS A 74 10.10 -14.89 1.10
C LYS A 74 11.40 -15.06 0.33
N LYS A 75 11.36 -15.16 -1.01
CA LYS A 75 12.59 -15.26 -1.82
C LYS A 75 13.47 -14.02 -1.71
N ARG A 76 12.87 -12.83 -1.55
CA ARG A 76 13.61 -11.56 -1.35
C ARG A 76 14.22 -11.43 0.05
N LEU A 77 13.68 -12.18 1.01
CA LEU A 77 14.00 -12.10 2.44
C LEU A 77 14.53 -13.44 2.95
N SER A 78 15.08 -14.29 2.07
CA SER A 78 15.38 -15.70 2.34
C SER A 78 16.42 -15.93 3.44
N ASN A 79 17.15 -14.89 3.82
CA ASN A 79 18.27 -14.96 4.76
C ASN A 79 17.88 -14.44 6.16
N ILE A 80 16.58 -14.27 6.43
CA ILE A 80 16.08 -13.68 7.67
C ILE A 80 15.37 -14.76 8.50
N ASP A 81 15.94 -15.09 9.65
CA ASP A 81 15.33 -15.97 10.62
C ASP A 81 14.07 -15.34 11.23
N ASN A 82 13.05 -16.18 11.49
CA ASN A 82 11.77 -15.75 12.09
C ASN A 82 11.05 -14.62 11.34
N LEU A 83 11.17 -14.60 10.01
CA LEU A 83 10.49 -13.62 9.17
C LEU A 83 8.97 -13.68 9.35
N LYS A 84 8.40 -12.58 9.82
CA LYS A 84 6.94 -12.36 9.87
C LYS A 84 6.54 -11.43 8.73
N ILE A 85 5.55 -11.84 7.96
CA ILE A 85 4.97 -11.05 6.87
C ILE A 85 3.46 -10.95 7.13
N THR A 86 2.97 -9.72 7.29
CA THR A 86 1.55 -9.42 7.41
C THR A 86 1.10 -8.72 6.13
N GLY A 87 0.12 -9.29 5.44
CA GLY A 87 -0.54 -8.66 4.31
C GLY A 87 -1.60 -7.68 4.80
N LEU A 88 -1.62 -6.50 4.22
CA LEU A 88 -2.56 -5.44 4.54
C LEU A 88 -3.09 -4.84 3.24
N ASP A 89 -4.33 -4.39 3.29
CA ASP A 89 -4.90 -3.50 2.32
C ASP A 89 -5.34 -2.19 2.99
N LEU A 90 -5.53 -1.16 2.18
CA LEU A 90 -6.13 0.10 2.58
C LEU A 90 -6.83 0.72 1.38
N HIS A 91 -7.74 1.65 1.65
CA HIS A 91 -8.51 2.42 0.68
C HIS A 91 -8.09 3.89 0.75
N PHE A 92 -7.62 4.47 -0.35
CA PHE A 92 -7.19 5.87 -0.38
C PHE A 92 -8.35 6.87 -0.27
N ASP A 93 -9.55 6.45 -0.65
CA ASP A 93 -10.77 7.25 -0.78
C ASP A 93 -11.87 6.87 0.23
N GLY A 94 -11.49 6.31 1.37
CA GLY A 94 -12.41 5.94 2.45
C GLY A 94 -12.87 4.48 2.41
N HIS A 95 -13.56 4.04 3.46
CA HIS A 95 -14.04 2.65 3.63
C HIS A 95 -14.80 2.07 2.42
N ASN A 96 -15.60 2.88 1.74
CA ASN A 96 -16.37 2.48 0.55
C ASN A 96 -15.67 2.83 -0.78
N GLY A 97 -14.42 3.27 -0.69
CA GLY A 97 -13.62 3.70 -1.82
C GLY A 97 -13.14 2.54 -2.69
N ASP A 98 -12.84 2.84 -3.95
CA ASP A 98 -12.41 1.84 -4.95
C ASP A 98 -10.97 2.06 -5.42
N HIS A 99 -10.17 2.76 -4.61
CA HIS A 99 -8.75 2.98 -4.87
C HIS A 99 -7.92 2.33 -3.78
N LEU A 100 -7.44 1.10 -4.02
CA LEU A 100 -6.82 0.28 -2.99
C LEU A 100 -5.31 0.21 -3.16
N LEU A 101 -4.61 0.05 -2.03
CA LEU A 101 -3.21 -0.36 -1.97
C LEU A 101 -3.09 -1.66 -1.21
N LEU A 102 -2.54 -2.69 -1.85
CA LEU A 102 -2.12 -3.92 -1.19
C LEU A 102 -0.64 -3.85 -0.87
N TYR A 103 -0.28 -4.17 0.36
CA TYR A 103 1.10 -4.11 0.79
C TYR A 103 1.38 -5.13 1.90
N ALA A 104 2.67 -5.33 2.21
CA ALA A 104 3.08 -6.27 3.23
C ALA A 104 4.05 -5.61 4.21
N LYS A 105 3.72 -5.62 5.51
CA LYS A 105 4.62 -5.23 6.60
C LYS A 105 5.47 -6.42 7.01
N THR A 106 6.74 -6.17 7.28
CA THR A 106 7.68 -7.16 7.81
C THR A 106 8.20 -6.72 9.18
N ASN A 107 8.67 -7.67 9.99
CA ASN A 107 9.36 -7.36 11.26
C ASN A 107 10.79 -6.81 11.07
N GLN A 108 11.14 -6.35 9.86
CA GLN A 108 12.47 -5.85 9.48
C GLN A 108 12.42 -4.37 9.08
N GLN A 109 11.36 -3.64 9.46
CA GLN A 109 11.12 -2.25 9.03
C GLN A 109 11.13 -2.10 7.49
N ILE A 110 10.65 -3.13 6.78
CA ILE A 110 10.47 -3.07 5.33
C ILE A 110 8.98 -3.22 5.04
N ILE A 111 8.45 -2.29 4.25
CA ILE A 111 7.10 -2.31 3.72
C ILE A 111 7.19 -2.61 2.23
N TYR A 112 6.61 -3.73 1.80
CA TYR A 112 6.56 -4.10 0.39
C TYR A 112 5.25 -3.65 -0.24
N LEU A 113 5.31 -2.82 -1.29
CA LEU A 113 4.13 -2.50 -2.08
C LEU A 113 3.86 -3.63 -3.06
N VAL A 114 2.71 -4.29 -2.91
CA VAL A 114 2.37 -5.53 -3.61
C VAL A 114 1.41 -5.28 -4.77
N GLY A 115 0.38 -4.47 -4.56
CA GLY A 115 -0.63 -4.16 -5.57
C GLY A 115 -1.27 -2.78 -5.37
N ILE A 116 -1.85 -2.24 -6.43
CA ILE A 116 -2.59 -0.98 -6.43
C ILE A 116 -3.60 -1.03 -7.57
N GLY A 117 -4.85 -0.68 -7.33
CA GLY A 117 -5.93 -0.90 -8.28
C GLY A 117 -7.30 -0.77 -7.64
N SER A 118 -8.35 -0.92 -8.43
CA SER A 118 -9.71 -1.10 -7.90
C SER A 118 -9.88 -2.49 -7.29
N HIS A 119 -11.02 -2.75 -6.65
CA HIS A 119 -11.34 -4.08 -6.18
C HIS A 119 -11.26 -5.11 -7.31
N SER A 120 -11.84 -4.79 -8.48
CA SER A 120 -11.83 -5.66 -9.65
C SER A 120 -10.45 -5.88 -10.28
N ASP A 121 -9.50 -4.97 -10.04
CA ASP A 121 -8.13 -5.15 -10.53
C ASP A 121 -7.33 -6.12 -9.65
N LEU A 122 -7.72 -6.27 -8.38
CA LEU A 122 -6.92 -6.90 -7.33
C LEU A 122 -7.50 -8.21 -6.79
N PHE A 123 -8.81 -8.43 -6.93
CA PHE A 123 -9.57 -9.58 -6.45
C PHE A 123 -10.51 -10.11 -7.54
#